data_AF-A0AAV3RN97-F1
#
_entry.id   AF-A0AAV3RN97-F1
#
_cell.length_a   1.000
_cell.length_b   1.000
_cell.length_c   1.000
_cell.angle_alpha   90.00
_cell.angle_beta   90.00
_cell.angle_gamma   90.00
#
_symmetry.space_group_name_H-M   'P 1'
#
loop_
_entity.id
_entity.type
_entity.pdbx_description
1 polymer ?
#
loop_
_entity_poly.entity_id
_entity_poly.type
_entity_poly.pdbx_seq_one_letter_code
_entity_poly.pdbx_strand_id
1 'polypeptide(L)' 'MIKLGFAADFMRFVIDYISTLSYSVLVNEDQYGYFQSSRGLRQGDPLLPYLFIMCTEGLVYLINQAVQEGALKDIKIGR' A
#
# COMPACT_ATOMS: atom_id res chain seq x y z
N MET A 1 -6.28 -2.11 8.06
CA MET A 1 -6.20 -3.58 7.84
C MET A 1 -6.82 -4.36 9.00
N ILE A 2 -7.00 -3.79 10.20
CA ILE A 2 -7.76 -4.43 11.29
C ILE A 2 -9.18 -4.86 10.84
N LYS A 3 -9.90 -3.98 10.14
CA LYS A 3 -11.23 -4.31 9.58
C LYS A 3 -11.20 -5.42 8.51
N LEU A 4 -10.03 -5.71 7.94
CA LEU A 4 -9.79 -6.81 7.01
C LEU A 4 -9.36 -8.10 7.74
N GLY A 5 -9.28 -8.09 9.08
CA GLY A 5 -8.93 -9.26 9.90
C GLY A 5 -7.43 -9.40 10.23
N PHE A 6 -6.59 -8.44 9.87
CA PHE A 6 -5.16 -8.50 10.18
C PHE A 6 -4.88 -8.14 11.64
N ALA A 7 -3.93 -8.86 12.25
CA ALA A 7 -3.46 -8.59 13.60
C ALA A 7 -2.81 -7.19 13.70
N ALA A 8 -2.95 -6.54 14.87
CA ALA A 8 -2.40 -5.22 15.12
C ALA A 8 -0.87 -5.19 14.98
N ASP A 9 -0.19 -6.23 15.47
CA ASP A 9 1.28 -6.35 15.38
C ASP A 9 1.75 -6.43 13.93
N PHE A 10 1.03 -7.18 13.08
CA PHE A 10 1.32 -7.23 11.65
C PHE A 10 1.22 -5.85 11.00
N MET A 11 0.16 -5.09 11.30
CA MET A 11 0.05 -3.72 10.81
C MET A 11 1.20 -2.84 11.30
N ARG A 12 1.62 -3.00 12.56
CA ARG A 12 2.73 -2.23 13.11
C ARG A 12 4.02 -2.51 12.34
N PHE A 13 4.34 -3.79 12.09
CA PHE A 13 5.52 -4.16 11.31
C PHE A 13 5.50 -3.57 9.89
N VAL A 14 4.34 -3.58 9.23
CA VAL A 14 4.19 -2.98 7.90
C VAL A 14 4.43 -1.46 7.95
N ILE A 15 3.85 -0.76 8.92
CA ILE A 15 4.01 0.69 9.07
C ILE A 15 5.47 1.05 9.41
N ASP A 16 6.08 0.33 10.35
CA ASP A 16 7.47 0.53 10.75
C ASP A 16 8.43 0.31 9.57
N TYR A 17 8.23 -0.75 8.79
CA TYR A 17 9.02 -1.04 7.59
C TYR A 17 8.94 0.09 6.55
N ILE A 18 7.73 0.54 6.21
CA ILE A 18 7.55 1.61 5.20
C ILE A 18 8.12 2.94 5.70
N SER A 19 7.99 3.24 6.99
CA SER A 19 8.40 4.52 7.59
C SER A 19 9.91 4.66 7.75
N THR A 20 10.63 3.54 7.89
CA THR A 20 12.08 3.52 8.11
C THR A 20 12.90 3.23 6.85
N LEU A 21 12.23 3.04 5.72
CA LEU A 21 12.85 2.61 4.48
C LEU A 21 13.86 3.63 3.93
N SER A 22 15.09 3.17 3.66
CA SER A 22 16.16 3.96 3.06
C SER A 22 16.69 3.32 1.78
N TYR A 23 17.15 4.16 0.84
CA TYR A 23 17.75 3.71 -0.41
C TYR A 23 19.14 4.30 -0.60
N SER A 24 19.92 3.62 -1.44
CA SER A 24 21.18 4.10 -2.01
C SER A 24 21.11 4.04 -3.54
N VAL A 25 21.96 4.82 -4.21
CA VAL A 25 22.07 4.81 -5.68
C VAL A 25 23.29 4.00 -6.08
N LEU A 26 23.15 3.09 -7.04
CA LEU A 26 24.30 2.42 -7.65
C LEU A 26 24.85 3.27 -8.80
N VAL A 27 26.15 3.55 -8.78
CA VAL A 27 26.87 4.23 -9.87
C VAL A 27 28.08 3.37 -10.21
N ASN A 28 28.15 2.84 -11.44
CA ASN A 28 29.21 1.92 -11.85
C ASN A 28 29.39 0.73 -10.87
N GLU A 29 28.28 0.14 -10.43
CA GLU A 29 28.23 -1.01 -9.50
C GLU A 29 28.58 -0.70 -8.03
N ASP A 30 29.08 0.51 -7.75
CA ASP A 30 29.35 0.96 -6.39
C ASP A 30 28.14 1.70 -5.78
N GLN A 31 27.90 1.52 -4.48
CA GLN A 31 26.80 2.18 -3.76
C GLN A 31 27.19 3.58 -3.29
N TYR A 32 26.34 4.56 -3.60
CA TYR A 32 26.54 5.97 -3.26
C TYR A 32 25.34 6.56 -2.54
N GLY A 33 25.64 7.16 -1.38
CA GLY A 33 24.70 7.89 -0.55
C GLY A 33 23.64 6.99 0.09
N TYR A 34 23.04 7.49 1.15
CA TYR A 34 21.80 6.95 1.69
C TYR A 34 20.81 8.08 1.86
N PHE A 35 19.57 7.84 1.46
CA PHE A 35 18.47 8.78 1.65
C PHE A 35 17.22 8.02 2.09
N GLN A 36 16.45 8.62 2.99
CA GLN A 36 15.17 8.07 3.36
C GLN A 36 14.16 8.22 2.22
N SER A 37 13.29 7.23 2.08
CA SER A 37 12.22 7.30 1.10
C SER A 37 11.20 8.37 1.48
N SER A 38 10.97 9.33 0.61
CA SER A 38 9.86 10.29 0.74
C SER A 38 8.60 9.86 -0.01
N ARG A 39 8.68 8.81 -0.86
CA ARG A 39 7.58 8.37 -1.74
C ARG A 39 7.19 6.91 -1.53
N GLY A 40 7.53 6.34 -0.37
CA GLY A 40 7.19 4.96 -0.01
C GLY A 40 8.06 3.90 -0.70
N LEU A 41 7.46 2.76 -1.02
CA LEU A 41 8.15 1.60 -1.59
C LEU A 41 8.40 1.79 -3.09
N ARG A 42 9.60 1.42 -3.53
CA ARG A 42 9.96 1.44 -4.95
C ARG A 42 9.29 0.27 -5.68
N GLN A 43 9.00 0.47 -6.96
CA GLN A 43 8.62 -0.64 -7.82
C GLN A 43 9.72 -1.71 -7.84
N GLY A 44 9.34 -2.98 -7.68
CA GLY A 44 10.29 -4.08 -7.50
C GLY A 44 10.61 -4.41 -6.04
N ASP A 45 10.07 -3.67 -5.07
CA ASP A 45 10.02 -4.14 -3.69
C ASP A 45 9.05 -5.34 -3.58
N PRO A 46 9.46 -6.47 -3.00
CA PRO A 46 8.64 -7.69 -2.95
C PRO A 46 7.38 -7.53 -2.09
N LEU A 47 7.33 -6.56 -1.16
CA LEU A 47 6.18 -6.32 -0.29
C LEU A 47 5.10 -5.47 -0.97
N LEU A 48 5.50 -4.61 -1.92
CA LEU A 48 4.60 -3.66 -2.57
C LEU A 48 3.37 -4.29 -3.24
N PRO A 49 3.47 -5.44 -3.97
CA PRO A 49 2.30 -6.08 -4.58
C PRO A 49 1.25 -6.52 -3.54
N TYR A 50 1.68 -7.03 -2.39
CA TYR A 50 0.77 -7.47 -1.33
C TYR A 50 0.06 -6.28 -0.69
N LEU A 51 0.80 -5.21 -0.41
CA LEU A 51 0.23 -3.97 0.12
C LEU A 51 -0.77 -3.35 -0.85
N PHE A 52 -0.48 -3.40 -2.15
CA PHE A 52 -1.40 -2.93 -3.18
C PHE A 52 -2.72 -3.70 -3.16
N ILE A 53 -2.67 -5.04 -3.09
CA ILE A 53 -3.88 -5.88 -3.02
C ILE A 53 -4.69 -5.55 -1.77
N MET A 54 -4.05 -5.50 -0.60
CA MET A 54 -4.74 -5.21 0.67
C MET A 54 -5.40 -3.82 0.68
N CYS A 55 -4.73 -2.81 0.12
CA CYS A 55 -5.32 -1.47 -0.04
C CYS A 55 -6.49 -1.49 -1.03
N THR A 56 -6.37 -2.24 -2.13
CA THR A 56 -7.42 -2.33 -3.15
C THR A 56 -8.66 -3.03 -2.61
N GLU A 57 -8.51 -4.13 -1.87
CA GLU A 57 -9.63 -4.81 -1.21
C GLU A 57 -10.35 -3.89 -0.21
N GLY A 58 -9.57 -3.17 0.61
CA GLY A 58 -10.11 -2.17 1.53
C GLY A 58 -10.86 -1.05 0.80
N LEU A 59 -10.33 -0.57 -0.32
CA LEU A 59 -10.97 0.45 -1.14
C LEU A 59 -12.28 -0.06 -1.78
N VAL A 60 -12.28 -1.26 -2.34
CA VAL A 60 -13.49 -1.90 -2.90
C VAL A 60 -14.57 -2.04 -1.84
N TYR A 61 -14.20 -2.47 -0.63
CA TYR A 61 -15.12 -2.55 0.49
C TYR A 61 -15.73 -1.17 0.81
N LEU A 62 -14.91 -0.13 0.91
CA LEU A 62 -15.38 1.24 1.22
C LEU A 62 -16.27 1.80 0.11
N ILE A 63 -15.94 1.55 -1.16
CA ILE A 63 -16.77 1.96 -2.30
C ILE A 63 -18.13 1.27 -2.24
N ASN A 64 -18.15 -0.05 -2.05
CA ASN A 64 -19.39 -0.82 -1.95
C ASN A 64 -20.25 -0.36 -0.76
N GLN A 65 -19.63 -0.07 0.38
CA GLN A 65 -20.31 0.50 1.53
C GLN A 65 -20.93 1.86 1.20
N ALA A 66 -20.17 2.77 0.59
CA ALA A 66 -20.67 4.09 0.21
C ALA A 66 -21.79 4.03 -0.84
N VAL A 67 -21.79 3.03 -1.72
CA VAL A 67 -22.91 2.76 -2.64
C VAL A 67 -24.15 2.29 -1.89
N GLN A 68 -24.00 1.37 -0.94
CA GLN A 68 -25.12 0.89 -0.11
C GLN A 68 -25.74 2.00 0.74
N GLU A 69 -24.92 2.91 1.25
CA GLU A 69 -25.35 4.08 2.02
C GLU A 69 -25.92 5.21 1.14
N GLY A 70 -25.89 5.07 -0.18
CA GLY A 70 -26.37 6.07 -1.14
C GLY A 70 -25.45 7.30 -1.27
N ALA A 71 -24.28 7.29 -0.64
CA ALA A 71 -23.28 8.35 -0.73
C ALA A 71 -22.55 8.36 -2.08
N LEU A 72 -22.46 7.21 -2.74
CA LEU A 72 -21.98 7.06 -4.11
C LEU A 72 -23.06 6.45 -4.99
N LYS A 73 -23.22 7.00 -6.19
CA LYS A 73 -24.08 6.40 -7.22
C LYS A 73 -23.31 5.32 -7.95
N ASP A 74 -23.87 4.11 -7.97
CA ASP A 74 -23.31 2.99 -8.72
C ASP A 74 -23.34 3.26 -10.24
N ILE A 75 -22.32 2.79 -10.94
CA ILE A 75 -22.20 2.92 -12.40
C ILE A 75 -21.93 1.53 -12.96
N LYS A 76 -22.91 0.99 -13.68
CA LYS A 76 -22.73 -0.24 -14.46
C LYS A 76 -22.05 0.09 -15.79
N ILE A 77 -20.84 -0.43 -15.98
CA ILE A 77 -20.09 -0.32 -17.23
C ILE A 77 -20.16 -1.67 -17.94
N GLY A 78 -20.98 -1.77 -18.98
CA GLY A 78 -21.16 -3.03 -19.74
C GLY A 78 -22.07 -4.05 -19.07
N ARG A 79 -22.47 -5.07 -19.84
CA ARG A 79 -23.58 -6.01 -19.54
C ARG A 79 -23.42 -6.77 -18.23
#